data_AF-A0A0Q8ISD1-F1
#
_entry.id   AF-A0A0Q8ISD1-F1
#
_cell.length_a   1.000
_cell.length_b   1.000
_cell.length_c   1.000
_cell.angle_alpha   90.00
_cell.angle_beta   90.00
_cell.angle_gamma   90.00
#
_symmetry.space_group_name_H-M   'P 1'
#
loop_
_entity.id
_entity.type
_entity.pdbx_description
1 polymer ?
#
loop_
_entity_poly.entity_id
_entity_poly.type
_entity_poly.pdbx_seq_one_letter_code
_entity_poly.pdbx_strand_id
1 'polypeptide(L)'
;MTTSFDPQAAAFINLTGRAKVSGQAFVRQNSGKLLRAVGTDVFLVPRTAYADERIAAIYRGRKFALWGGAQMPDADPRYGQHMRTTIASSGGSFSFDRVADGEYYVIAMIHLPSEIMFLQFPIVEKVHVQNGRSIRLVMRGY
;
A
#
# COMPACT_ATOMS: atom_id res chain seq x y z
N MET A 1 -7.99 18.14 1.91
CA MET A 1 -8.33 17.12 2.92
C MET A 1 -9.04 17.83 4.05
N THR A 2 -10.08 17.22 4.61
CA THR A 2 -10.96 17.79 5.63
C THR A 2 -10.83 17.08 6.97
N THR A 3 -10.36 15.84 6.96
CA THR A 3 -10.11 15.06 8.18
C THR A 3 -8.68 15.28 8.67
N SER A 4 -8.52 15.51 9.98
CA SER A 4 -7.21 15.53 10.66
C SER A 4 -6.74 14.12 11.01
N PHE A 5 -5.43 13.88 11.01
CA PHE A 5 -4.91 12.57 11.41
C PHE A 5 -5.11 12.34 12.91
N ASP A 6 -5.75 11.22 13.24
CA ASP A 6 -5.91 10.70 14.60
C ASP A 6 -5.01 9.46 14.81
N PRO A 7 -3.95 9.56 15.63
CA PRO A 7 -3.08 8.43 15.96
C PRO A 7 -3.82 7.27 16.65
N GLN A 8 -4.85 7.55 17.46
CA GLN A 8 -5.56 6.50 18.20
C GLN A 8 -6.33 5.59 17.26
N ALA A 9 -6.99 6.17 16.25
CA ALA A 9 -7.65 5.41 15.19
C ALA A 9 -6.69 4.51 14.39
N ALA A 10 -5.40 4.85 14.33
CA ALA A 10 -4.38 4.08 13.61
C ALA A 10 -3.54 3.15 14.53
N ALA A 11 -3.68 3.26 15.85
CA ALA A 11 -2.80 2.62 16.83
C ALA A 11 -2.80 1.08 16.74
N PHE A 12 -3.88 0.49 16.21
CA PHE A 12 -3.99 -0.96 16.04
C PHE A 12 -2.93 -1.56 15.10
N ILE A 13 -2.26 -0.75 14.27
CA ILE A 13 -1.11 -1.19 13.47
C ILE A 13 0.06 -1.73 14.29
N ASN A 14 0.19 -1.24 15.53
CA ASN A 14 1.26 -1.60 16.46
C ASN A 14 0.86 -2.79 17.35
N LEU A 15 -0.41 -3.21 17.32
CA LEU A 15 -0.85 -4.38 18.05
C LEU A 15 -0.32 -5.66 17.38
N THR A 16 0.05 -6.63 18.22
CA THR A 16 0.48 -7.95 17.75
C THR A 16 -0.76 -8.81 17.51
N GLY A 17 -0.99 -9.18 16.26
CA GLY A 17 -2.02 -10.16 15.90
C GLY A 17 -1.47 -11.53 15.52
N ARG A 18 -2.37 -12.41 15.09
CA ARG A 18 -2.04 -13.78 14.64
C ARG A 18 -1.98 -13.92 13.12
N ALA A 19 -2.49 -12.94 12.38
CA ALA A 19 -2.60 -13.02 10.94
C ALA A 19 -1.27 -12.72 10.24
N LYS A 20 -1.12 -13.30 9.06
CA LYS A 20 -0.13 -12.90 8.06
C LYS A 20 -0.84 -12.25 6.88
N VAL A 21 -0.42 -11.05 6.49
CA VAL A 21 -0.83 -10.43 5.23
C VAL A 21 0.32 -10.58 4.24
N SER A 22 0.11 -11.34 3.18
CA SER A 22 1.12 -11.62 2.17
C SER A 22 0.56 -11.42 0.78
N GLY A 23 1.42 -11.31 -0.22
CA GLY A 23 0.94 -11.22 -1.58
C GLY A 23 2.02 -11.06 -2.61
N GLN A 24 1.57 -10.81 -3.83
CA GLN A 24 2.42 -10.45 -4.95
C GLN A 24 1.83 -9.23 -5.65
N ALA A 25 2.69 -8.28 -6.00
CA ALA A 25 2.30 -7.02 -6.62
C ALA A 25 2.90 -6.86 -8.02
N PHE A 26 2.03 -6.56 -8.99
CA PHE A 26 2.44 -6.32 -10.36
C PHE A 26 1.43 -5.46 -11.14
N VAL A 27 1.91 -4.90 -12.23
CA VAL A 27 1.13 -4.15 -13.21
C VAL A 27 1.35 -4.75 -14.58
N ARG A 28 0.26 -4.98 -15.30
CA ARG A 28 0.32 -5.40 -16.70
C ARG A 28 0.10 -4.17 -17.57
N GLN A 29 1.14 -3.76 -18.29
CA GLN A 29 1.02 -2.67 -19.25
C GLN A 29 0.20 -3.10 -20.47
N ASN A 30 -0.36 -2.14 -21.20
CA ASN A 30 -1.08 -2.38 -22.46
C ASN A 30 -0.23 -3.11 -23.50
N SER A 31 1.10 -2.95 -23.46
CA SER A 31 2.06 -3.68 -24.30
C SER A 31 2.16 -5.18 -23.97
N GLY A 32 1.51 -5.65 -22.90
CA GLY A 32 1.64 -7.01 -22.38
C GLY A 32 2.81 -7.20 -21.42
N LYS A 33 3.71 -6.21 -21.28
CA LYS A 33 4.82 -6.24 -20.33
C LYS A 33 4.31 -6.26 -18.89
N LEU A 34 4.92 -7.13 -18.08
CA LEU A 34 4.61 -7.26 -16.65
C LEU A 34 5.67 -6.53 -15.82
N LEU A 35 5.27 -5.48 -15.12
CA LEU A 35 6.09 -4.81 -14.13
C LEU A 35 5.78 -5.37 -12.75
N ARG A 36 6.80 -5.84 -12.04
CA ARG A 36 6.65 -6.39 -10.68
C ARG A 36 7.21 -5.40 -9.67
N ALA A 37 6.70 -5.43 -8.44
CA ALA A 37 7.22 -4.66 -7.32
C ALA A 37 8.56 -5.23 -6.81
N VAL A 38 9.61 -5.24 -7.64
CA VAL A 38 10.88 -5.89 -7.28
C VAL A 38 11.78 -4.92 -6.53
N GLY A 39 12.16 -5.26 -5.30
CA GLY A 39 13.07 -4.44 -4.49
C GLY A 39 12.46 -3.09 -4.08
N THR A 40 11.14 -2.96 -4.18
CA THR A 40 10.41 -1.73 -3.88
C THR A 40 9.69 -1.84 -2.55
N ASP A 41 9.40 -0.69 -1.94
CA ASP A 41 8.64 -0.63 -0.70
C ASP A 41 7.19 -1.09 -0.90
N VAL A 42 6.71 -1.82 0.09
CA VAL A 42 5.31 -2.15 0.30
C VAL A 42 4.92 -1.67 1.69
N PHE A 43 3.83 -0.91 1.74
CA PHE A 43 3.29 -0.32 2.96
C PHE A 43 2.00 -1.02 3.35
N LEU A 44 1.86 -1.31 4.63
CA LEU A 44 0.60 -1.68 5.27
C LEU A 44 0.13 -0.50 6.12
N VAL A 45 -1.03 0.03 5.76
CA VAL A 45 -1.57 1.28 6.33
C VAL A 45 -2.94 1.00 6.95
N PRO A 46 -3.18 1.38 8.21
CA PRO A 46 -4.50 1.37 8.81
C PRO A 46 -5.55 2.11 7.99
N ARG A 47 -6.71 1.50 7.80
CA ARG A 47 -7.85 2.18 7.19
C ARG A 47 -8.53 3.06 8.23
N THR A 48 -8.13 4.33 8.28
CA THR A 48 -8.79 5.40 9.05
C THR A 48 -9.52 6.35 8.12
N ALA A 49 -10.39 7.23 8.65
CA ALA A 49 -11.01 8.28 7.85
C ALA A 49 -9.98 9.19 7.15
N TYR A 50 -8.86 9.51 7.82
CA TYR A 50 -7.74 10.24 7.22
C TYR A 50 -7.11 9.46 6.06
N ALA A 51 -6.84 8.16 6.24
CA ALA A 51 -6.30 7.31 5.19
C ALA A 51 -7.27 7.18 3.99
N ASP A 52 -8.57 7.04 4.25
CA ASP A 52 -9.62 6.99 3.22
C ASP A 52 -9.61 8.27 2.36
N GLU A 53 -9.53 9.46 2.96
CA GLU A 53 -9.41 10.72 2.22
C GLU A 53 -8.12 10.78 1.38
N ARG A 54 -6.98 10.34 1.93
CA ARG A 54 -5.70 10.32 1.19
C ARG A 54 -5.74 9.37 0.00
N ILE A 55 -6.22 8.15 0.20
CA ILE A 55 -6.33 7.16 -0.86
C ILE A 55 -7.31 7.66 -1.94
N ALA A 56 -8.44 8.25 -1.54
CA ALA A 56 -9.37 8.85 -2.51
C ALA A 56 -8.70 9.97 -3.33
N ALA A 57 -7.93 10.86 -2.69
CA ALA A 57 -7.24 11.96 -3.38
C ALA A 57 -6.14 11.47 -4.33
N ILE A 58 -5.33 10.49 -3.91
CA ILE A 58 -4.18 9.98 -4.68
C ILE A 58 -4.63 9.08 -5.83
N TYR A 59 -5.55 8.15 -5.57
CA TYR A 59 -5.92 7.11 -6.52
C TYR A 59 -7.19 7.42 -7.30
N ARG A 60 -8.03 8.35 -6.83
CA ARG A 60 -9.27 8.79 -7.51
C ARG A 60 -10.15 7.62 -7.96
N GLY A 61 -10.30 6.62 -7.09
CA GLY A 61 -11.08 5.39 -7.34
C GLY A 61 -10.37 4.32 -8.19
N ARG A 62 -9.13 4.54 -8.62
CA ARG A 62 -8.31 3.58 -9.38
C ARG A 62 -7.49 2.69 -8.44
N LYS A 63 -6.90 1.63 -8.98
CA LYS A 63 -5.95 0.76 -8.25
C LYS A 63 -4.50 1.24 -8.30
N PHE A 64 -4.23 2.32 -9.01
CA PHE A 64 -2.88 2.88 -9.19
C PHE A 64 -2.96 4.40 -9.32
N ALA A 65 -1.92 5.10 -8.88
CA ALA A 65 -1.83 6.54 -9.05
C ALA A 65 -1.25 6.88 -10.44
N LEU A 66 -1.83 7.87 -11.12
CA LEU A 66 -1.32 8.37 -12.39
C LEU A 66 -0.10 9.26 -12.15
N TRP A 67 0.94 9.07 -12.97
CA TRP A 67 2.15 9.86 -12.91
C TRP A 67 1.85 11.33 -13.27
N GLY A 68 2.31 12.28 -12.44
CA GLY A 68 2.09 13.72 -12.62
C GLY A 68 0.76 14.31 -12.11
N GLY A 69 -0.17 13.51 -11.58
CA GLY A 69 -1.56 13.96 -11.31
C GLY A 69 -1.98 14.14 -9.84
N ALA A 70 -1.19 13.67 -8.88
CA ALA A 70 -1.45 13.90 -7.47
C ALA A 70 -0.28 14.68 -6.89
N GLN A 71 -0.48 15.99 -6.66
CA GLN A 71 0.16 16.63 -5.51
C GLN A 71 -0.23 15.75 -4.33
N MET A 72 0.67 14.85 -3.91
CA MET A 72 0.47 14.07 -2.70
C MET A 72 0.26 15.12 -1.61
N PRO A 73 -0.94 15.20 -1.00
CA PRO A 73 -1.14 16.16 0.08
C PRO A 73 -0.05 15.90 1.11
N ASP A 74 0.57 16.92 1.68
CA ASP A 74 1.57 16.69 2.72
C ASP A 74 0.98 15.76 3.78
N ALA A 75 1.71 14.68 4.07
CA ALA A 75 1.31 13.75 5.10
C ALA A 75 1.59 14.40 6.45
N ASP A 76 0.63 14.28 7.38
CA ASP A 76 0.96 14.47 8.78
C ASP A 76 2.15 13.55 9.11
N PRO A 77 3.27 14.04 9.67
CA PRO A 77 4.44 13.21 9.94
C PRO A 77 4.11 11.97 10.79
N ARG A 78 3.09 12.06 11.66
CA ARG A 78 2.62 10.96 12.49
C ARG A 78 1.96 9.86 11.68
N TYR A 79 1.39 10.17 10.51
CA TYR A 79 0.78 9.17 9.63
C TYR A 79 1.80 8.13 9.17
N GLY A 80 3.01 8.57 8.78
CA GLY A 80 4.10 7.67 8.39
C GLY A 80 4.58 6.76 9.52
N GLN A 81 4.52 7.23 10.77
CA GLN A 81 4.88 6.45 11.96
C GLN A 81 3.85 5.35 12.29
N HIS A 82 2.64 5.41 11.71
CA HIS A 82 1.57 4.43 11.90
C HIS A 82 1.42 3.52 10.68
N MET A 83 2.51 3.29 9.95
CA MET A 83 2.59 2.34 8.85
C MET A 83 3.61 1.26 9.15
N ARG A 84 3.43 0.10 8.54
CA ARG A 84 4.46 -0.93 8.48
C ARG A 84 5.02 -0.97 7.07
N THR A 85 6.33 -1.07 6.94
CA THR A 85 7.02 -1.17 5.65
C THR A 85 7.74 -2.50 5.53
N THR A 86 7.72 -3.08 4.34
CA THR A 86 8.57 -4.21 3.95
C THR A 86 9.07 -3.99 2.52
N ILE A 87 10.10 -4.72 2.13
CA ILE A 87 10.66 -4.67 0.78
C ILE A 87 10.20 -5.93 0.05
N ALA A 88 9.63 -5.74 -1.14
CA ALA A 88 9.20 -6.87 -1.94
C ALA A 88 10.40 -7.59 -2.60
N SER A 89 10.28 -8.91 -2.70
CA SER A 89 11.33 -9.81 -3.21
C SER A 89 11.61 -9.62 -4.71
N SER A 90 12.60 -10.35 -5.23
CA SER A 90 12.88 -10.45 -6.67
C SER A 90 11.69 -10.94 -7.51
N GLY A 91 10.72 -11.64 -6.90
CA GLY A 91 9.48 -12.05 -7.55
C GLY A 91 8.34 -11.04 -7.43
N GLY A 92 8.54 -9.93 -6.73
CA GLY A 92 7.49 -8.98 -6.36
C GLY A 92 6.56 -9.49 -5.25
N SER A 93 7.00 -10.48 -4.47
CA SER A 93 6.25 -10.99 -3.32
C SER A 93 6.61 -10.25 -2.05
N PHE A 94 5.65 -10.08 -1.14
CA PHE A 94 5.84 -9.40 0.14
C PHE A 94 5.07 -10.11 1.27
N SER A 95 5.43 -9.82 2.52
CA SER A 95 4.66 -10.26 3.68
C SER A 95 4.84 -9.38 4.91
N PHE A 96 3.75 -9.26 5.66
CA PHE A 96 3.68 -8.72 7.01
C PHE A 96 3.18 -9.82 7.95
N ASP A 97 3.99 -10.19 8.93
CA ASP A 97 3.60 -11.14 9.96
C ASP A 97 3.00 -10.43 11.17
N ARG A 98 2.32 -11.16 12.05
CA ARG A 98 1.76 -10.65 13.31
C ARG A 98 0.82 -9.45 13.13
N VAL A 99 0.03 -9.44 12.07
CA VAL A 99 -0.93 -8.38 11.77
C VAL A 99 -2.17 -8.55 12.66
N ALA A 100 -2.56 -7.48 13.36
CA ALA A 100 -3.78 -7.41 14.16
C ALA A 100 -5.05 -7.48 13.28
N ASP A 101 -6.18 -7.78 13.91
CA ASP A 101 -7.47 -7.67 13.24
C ASP A 101 -7.79 -6.20 12.97
N GLY A 102 -8.36 -5.92 11.81
CA GLY A 102 -8.65 -4.57 11.34
C GLY A 102 -8.67 -4.45 9.82
N GLU A 103 -9.05 -3.27 9.35
CA GLU A 103 -9.02 -2.91 7.94
C GLU A 103 -7.73 -2.17 7.59
N TYR A 104 -7.14 -2.52 6.45
CA TYR A 104 -5.89 -1.95 5.98
C TYR A 104 -5.91 -1.65 4.49
N TYR A 105 -5.07 -0.70 4.09
CA TYR A 105 -4.58 -0.56 2.73
C TYR A 105 -3.21 -1.23 2.61
N VAL A 106 -3.02 -1.99 1.53
CA VAL A 106 -1.71 -2.44 1.09
C VAL A 106 -1.31 -1.61 -0.12
N ILE A 107 -0.19 -0.91 -0.04
CA ILE A 107 0.32 -0.05 -1.11
C ILE A 107 1.67 -0.59 -1.54
N ALA A 108 1.82 -0.95 -2.81
CA ALA A 108 3.09 -1.43 -3.36
C ALA A 108 3.60 -0.43 -4.40
N MET A 109 4.87 -0.04 -4.29
CA MET A 109 5.51 0.77 -5.32
C MET A 109 5.90 -0.12 -6.51
N ILE A 110 5.74 0.40 -7.73
CA ILE A 110 6.14 -0.28 -8.97
C ILE A 110 7.17 0.59 -9.65
N HIS A 111 8.35 0.04 -9.89
CA HIS A 111 9.40 0.71 -10.66
C HIS A 111 9.04 0.72 -12.15
N LEU A 112 9.09 1.91 -12.75
CA LEU A 112 9.03 2.12 -14.18
C LEU A 112 10.45 2.05 -14.74
N PRO A 113 10.73 1.12 -15.67
CA PRO A 113 12.03 1.06 -16.32
C PRO A 113 12.35 2.37 -17.03
N SER A 114 13.47 2.99 -16.67
CA SER A 114 14.05 4.17 -17.31
C SER A 114 15.56 4.13 -17.14
N GLU A 115 16.28 4.51 -18.19
CA GLU A 115 17.76 4.52 -18.21
C GLU A 115 18.36 5.64 -17.35
N ILE A 116 17.59 6.71 -17.12
CA ILE A 116 18.09 7.97 -16.55
C ILE A 116 17.38 8.33 -15.24
N MET A 117 16.09 8.04 -15.15
CA MET A 117 15.26 8.49 -14.03
C MET A 117 14.84 7.31 -13.16
N PHE A 118 14.96 7.45 -11.85
CA PHE A 118 14.32 6.53 -10.92
C PHE A 118 12.84 6.88 -10.79
N LEU A 119 11.98 6.09 -11.42
CA LEU A 119 10.55 6.37 -11.51
C LEU A 119 9.73 5.27 -10.87
N GLN A 120 8.83 5.64 -9.97
CA GLN A 120 7.91 4.69 -9.36
C GLN A 120 6.49 5.25 -9.33
N PHE A 121 5.52 4.34 -9.33
CA PHE A 121 4.13 4.68 -9.02
C PHE A 121 3.52 3.63 -8.09
N PRO A 122 2.64 4.03 -7.17
CA PRO A 122 2.02 3.10 -6.26
C PRO A 122 0.79 2.41 -6.87
N ILE A 123 0.57 1.17 -6.47
CA ILE A 123 -0.70 0.44 -6.60
C ILE A 123 -1.26 0.12 -5.21
N VAL A 124 -2.59 0.03 -5.09
CA VAL A 124 -3.27 -0.15 -3.81
C VAL A 124 -4.31 -1.27 -3.84
N GLU A 125 -4.43 -1.99 -2.73
CA GLU A 125 -5.54 -2.90 -2.43
C GLU A 125 -6.06 -2.65 -1.00
N LYS A 126 -7.36 -2.92 -0.80
CA LYS A 126 -7.99 -2.93 0.54
C LYS A 126 -8.01 -4.36 1.08
N VAL A 127 -7.73 -4.53 2.37
CA VAL A 127 -7.79 -5.82 3.04
C VAL A 127 -8.47 -5.71 4.40
N HIS A 128 -9.15 -6.77 4.81
CA HIS A 128 -9.80 -6.87 6.11
C HIS A 128 -9.34 -8.15 6.80
N VAL A 129 -8.56 -7.99 7.87
CA VAL A 129 -8.07 -9.07 8.73
C VAL A 129 -9.07 -9.27 9.86
N GLN A 130 -9.56 -10.49 10.00
CA GLN A 130 -10.55 -10.83 11.04
C GLN A 130 -10.23 -12.21 11.62
N ASN A 131 -10.39 -12.35 12.93
CA ASN A 131 -10.19 -13.59 13.68
C ASN A 131 -8.78 -14.17 13.54
N GLY A 132 -7.78 -13.33 13.29
CA GLY A 132 -6.40 -13.76 13.04
C GLY A 132 -6.20 -14.52 11.72
N ARG A 133 -7.15 -14.45 10.79
CA ARG A 133 -7.05 -15.15 9.50
C ARG A 133 -6.02 -14.50 8.59
N SER A 134 -5.04 -15.29 8.15
CA SER A 134 -4.06 -14.85 7.15
C SER A 134 -4.69 -14.59 5.78
N ILE A 135 -4.20 -13.54 5.12
CA ILE A 135 -4.66 -13.09 3.81
C ILE A 135 -3.51 -13.22 2.80
N ARG A 136 -3.84 -13.74 1.61
CA ARG A 136 -2.94 -13.77 0.46
C ARG A 136 -3.52 -12.96 -0.68
N LEU A 137 -2.78 -11.94 -1.11
CA LEU A 137 -3.21 -10.97 -2.11
C LEU A 137 -2.54 -11.21 -3.46
N VAL A 138 -3.26 -10.86 -4.50
CA VAL A 138 -2.71 -10.65 -5.84
C VAL A 138 -3.04 -9.22 -6.23
N MET A 139 -2.11 -8.31 -6.01
CA MET A 139 -2.30 -6.89 -6.32
C MET A 139 -2.05 -6.66 -7.81
N ARG A 140 -3.08 -6.24 -8.54
CA ARG A 140 -3.03 -6.02 -9.99
C ARG A 140 -3.39 -4.57 -10.31
N GLY A 141 -2.44 -3.83 -10.88
CA GLY A 141 -2.73 -2.58 -11.58
C GLY A 141 -2.87 -2.79 -13.09
N TYR A 142 -3.72 -1.99 -13.72
CA TYR A 142 -3.99 -1.97 -15.16
C TYR A 142 -3.98 -0.53 -15.65
#